data_AF-A0A7K0T0S2-F1
#
_entry.id   AF-A0A7K0T0S2-F1
#
_cell.length_a   1.000
_cell.length_b   1.000
_cell.length_c   1.000
_cell.angle_alpha   90.00
_cell.angle_beta   90.00
_cell.angle_gamma   90.00
#
_symmetry.space_group_name_H-M   'P 1'
#
loop_
_entity.id
_entity.type
_entity.pdbx_description
1 polymer ?
#
loop_
_entity_poly.entity_id
_entity_poly.type
_entity_poly.pdbx_seq_one_letter_code
_entity_poly.pdbx_strand_id
1 'polypeptide(L)'
;MNITTGKGDIRVAIVGVGNCANSLVQGVTYYTDAAIDQEIPGLMHAVVGGYHINNVKFVAAFDVDAKKVGLDLSEAIWASENNTIKFAEVAKTGVPVLRGVTLDGLGKYYKETIQESTAAPVDVVATLKAEEVDVLICYLPVGSEEAAKYYAQCAIDAGCAFVNALPVFIASDPVWARKFEDAGLPIVGDDIKSQVGATITHRIMAKLFQDRGVHLDRTYQLNVGGNMDFKNMLERDRLESKKISKTNSVTSQLDHDMGTKNVHIGPSDYIPWLD
;
A
#
# COMPACT_ATOMS: atom_id res chain seq x y z
N MET A 1 20.58 -11.70 -10.03
CA MET A 1 19.20 -11.99 -10.45
C MET A 1 19.23 -12.28 -11.95
N ASN A 2 19.10 -13.53 -12.36
CA ASN A 2 18.94 -13.88 -13.78
C ASN A 2 17.47 -13.65 -14.14
N ILE A 3 17.08 -12.38 -14.27
CA ILE A 3 15.80 -12.05 -14.88
C ILE A 3 15.96 -12.34 -16.37
N THR A 4 15.58 -13.55 -16.77
CA THR A 4 15.68 -13.99 -18.16
C THR A 4 14.56 -13.36 -18.98
N THR A 5 14.98 -12.33 -19.73
CA THR A 5 14.40 -11.73 -20.95
C THR A 5 13.45 -10.53 -20.80
N GLY A 6 13.66 -9.52 -21.66
CA GLY A 6 12.72 -8.45 -21.97
C GLY A 6 11.48 -8.91 -22.76
N LYS A 7 10.93 -10.09 -22.42
CA LYS A 7 9.67 -10.68 -22.93
C LYS A 7 8.97 -11.56 -21.86
N GLY A 8 9.26 -11.36 -20.57
CA GLY A 8 8.67 -12.14 -19.47
C GLY A 8 7.54 -11.41 -18.75
N ASP A 9 6.72 -12.18 -18.03
CA ASP A 9 5.74 -11.67 -17.07
C ASP A 9 6.44 -11.33 -15.74
N ILE A 10 5.90 -10.37 -14.99
CA ILE A 10 6.25 -10.07 -13.59
C ILE A 10 5.22 -10.76 -12.71
N ARG A 11 5.65 -11.79 -11.97
CA ARG A 11 4.81 -12.58 -11.08
C ARG A 11 4.65 -11.85 -9.75
N VAL A 12 3.47 -11.30 -9.53
CA VAL A 12 3.16 -10.47 -8.37
C VAL A 12 2.32 -11.23 -7.36
N ALA A 13 2.73 -11.14 -6.09
CA ALA A 13 1.93 -11.57 -4.95
C ALA A 13 1.44 -10.35 -4.14
N ILE A 14 0.22 -10.44 -3.60
CA ILE A 14 -0.38 -9.37 -2.80
C ILE A 14 -0.60 -9.82 -1.35
N VAL A 15 -0.17 -9.01 -0.39
CA VAL A 15 -0.52 -9.16 1.03
C VAL A 15 -1.54 -8.09 1.42
N GLY A 16 -2.75 -8.51 1.81
CA GLY A 16 -3.87 -7.63 2.11
C GLY A 16 -4.66 -7.26 0.86
N VAL A 17 -5.78 -7.95 0.63
CA VAL A 17 -6.65 -7.75 -0.54
C VAL A 17 -7.68 -6.66 -0.23
N GLY A 18 -7.20 -5.47 0.12
CA GLY A 18 -8.02 -4.29 0.43
C GLY A 18 -8.38 -3.43 -0.78
N ASN A 19 -8.87 -2.20 -0.55
CA ASN A 19 -9.15 -1.23 -1.61
C ASN A 19 -7.93 -0.95 -2.53
N CYS A 20 -6.72 -0.85 -1.97
CA CYS A 20 -5.52 -0.61 -2.78
C CYS A 20 -5.23 -1.78 -3.73
N ALA A 21 -5.38 -3.03 -3.26
CA ALA A 21 -5.25 -4.22 -4.09
C ALA A 21 -6.34 -4.25 -5.18
N ASN A 22 -7.58 -3.88 -4.83
CA ASN A 22 -8.67 -3.77 -5.80
C ASN A 22 -8.31 -2.77 -6.92
N SER A 23 -7.96 -1.52 -6.58
CA SER A 23 -7.57 -0.52 -7.58
C SER A 23 -6.37 -0.96 -8.43
N LEU A 24 -5.41 -1.69 -7.85
CA LEU A 24 -4.26 -2.22 -8.59
C LEU A 24 -4.69 -3.28 -9.62
N VAL A 25 -5.48 -4.27 -9.20
CA VAL A 25 -5.95 -5.36 -10.09
C VAL A 25 -6.84 -4.80 -11.20
N GLN A 26 -7.75 -3.88 -10.86
CA GLN A 26 -8.54 -3.14 -11.85
C GLN A 26 -7.65 -2.32 -12.79
N GLY A 27 -6.64 -1.63 -12.26
CA GLY A 27 -5.72 -0.78 -13.04
C GLY A 27 -4.93 -1.57 -14.08
N VAL A 28 -4.37 -2.72 -13.69
CA VAL A 28 -3.69 -3.63 -14.62
C VAL A 28 -4.65 -4.10 -15.72
N THR A 29 -5.88 -4.47 -15.34
CA THR A 29 -6.91 -4.89 -16.29
C THR A 29 -7.30 -3.75 -17.26
N TYR A 30 -7.54 -2.56 -16.74
CA TYR A 30 -8.00 -1.39 -17.49
C TYR A 30 -6.99 -0.94 -18.55
N TYR A 31 -5.69 -1.03 -18.23
CA TYR A 31 -4.60 -0.60 -19.11
C TYR A 31 -3.88 -1.77 -19.81
N THR A 32 -4.53 -2.94 -19.93
CA THR A 32 -3.97 -4.13 -20.58
C THR A 32 -3.51 -3.84 -22.02
N ASP A 33 -4.32 -3.09 -22.77
CA ASP A 33 -4.11 -2.75 -24.18
C ASP A 33 -3.63 -1.31 -24.40
N ALA A 34 -3.12 -0.65 -23.35
CA ALA A 34 -2.59 0.69 -23.48
C ALA A 34 -1.46 0.75 -24.53
N ALA A 35 -1.41 1.82 -25.31
CA ALA A 35 -0.30 2.00 -26.23
C ALA A 35 0.99 2.28 -25.46
N ILE A 36 2.13 1.82 -25.98
CA ILE A 36 3.43 1.92 -25.29
C ILE A 36 3.85 3.36 -24.99
N ASP A 37 3.38 4.31 -25.80
CA ASP A 37 3.62 5.74 -25.74
C ASP A 37 2.40 6.53 -25.22
N GLN A 38 1.37 5.83 -24.74
CA GLN A 38 0.18 6.46 -24.19
C GLN A 38 0.52 7.23 -22.92
N GLU A 39 0.09 8.48 -22.86
CA GLU A 39 0.08 9.25 -21.62
C GLU A 39 -1.10 8.77 -20.76
N ILE A 40 -0.79 8.15 -19.62
CA ILE A 40 -1.78 7.56 -18.71
C ILE A 40 -1.76 8.35 -17.39
N PRO A 41 -2.88 9.00 -17.00
CA PRO A 41 -2.96 9.70 -15.73
C PRO A 41 -2.59 8.78 -14.56
N GLY A 42 -1.53 9.16 -13.84
CA GLY A 42 -1.04 8.43 -12.67
C GLY A 42 0.08 7.45 -12.91
N LEU A 43 0.45 7.18 -14.16
CA LEU A 43 1.63 6.40 -14.50
C LEU A 43 2.65 7.30 -15.19
N MET A 44 3.92 7.19 -14.81
CA MET A 44 5.00 7.92 -15.50
C MET A 44 5.19 7.39 -16.93
N HIS A 45 5.07 6.06 -17.11
CA HIS A 45 5.22 5.38 -18.38
C HIS A 45 4.33 4.14 -18.44
N ALA A 46 3.79 3.81 -19.62
CA ALA A 46 3.14 2.52 -19.85
C ALA A 46 4.15 1.35 -19.87
N VAL A 47 5.42 1.63 -20.15
CA VAL A 47 6.53 0.66 -20.15
C VAL A 47 7.67 1.13 -19.26
N VAL A 48 8.08 0.31 -18.29
CA VAL A 48 9.24 0.58 -17.42
C VAL A 48 10.22 -0.58 -17.51
N GLY A 49 11.48 -0.31 -17.85
CA GLY A 49 12.51 -1.35 -17.94
C GLY A 49 12.22 -2.47 -18.95
N GLY A 50 11.38 -2.19 -19.95
CA GLY A 50 10.92 -3.16 -20.94
C GLY A 50 9.64 -3.92 -20.57
N TYR A 51 9.07 -3.68 -19.38
CA TYR A 51 7.82 -4.27 -18.93
C TYR A 51 6.65 -3.32 -19.16
N HIS A 52 5.70 -3.74 -19.99
CA HIS A 52 4.41 -3.09 -20.13
C HIS A 52 3.51 -3.40 -18.91
N ILE A 53 2.48 -2.59 -18.68
CA ILE A 53 1.50 -2.82 -17.60
C ILE A 53 0.93 -4.25 -17.65
N ASN A 54 0.63 -4.76 -18.84
CA ASN A 54 0.12 -6.11 -19.06
C ASN A 54 1.12 -7.22 -18.66
N ASN A 55 2.40 -6.93 -18.47
CA ASN A 55 3.34 -7.94 -17.96
C ASN A 55 3.09 -8.25 -16.47
N VAL A 56 2.33 -7.43 -15.73
CA VAL A 56 2.00 -7.72 -14.33
C VAL A 56 0.98 -8.86 -14.26
N LYS A 57 1.39 -10.00 -13.68
CA LYS A 57 0.53 -11.17 -13.47
C LYS A 57 0.41 -11.47 -11.99
N PHE A 58 -0.80 -11.41 -11.46
CA PHE A 58 -1.06 -11.83 -10.08
C PHE A 58 -1.02 -13.36 -10.01
N VAL A 59 -0.21 -13.91 -9.11
CA VAL A 59 -0.01 -15.37 -8.96
C VAL A 59 -0.32 -15.86 -7.55
N ALA A 60 -0.29 -14.97 -6.56
CA ALA A 60 -0.66 -15.30 -5.19
C ALA A 60 -1.31 -14.09 -4.50
N ALA A 61 -2.20 -14.36 -3.55
CA ALA A 61 -2.79 -13.33 -2.71
C ALA A 61 -2.98 -13.88 -1.29
N PHE A 62 -2.78 -13.04 -0.29
CA PHE A 62 -2.92 -13.38 1.12
C PHE A 62 -3.86 -12.39 1.80
N ASP A 63 -4.80 -12.93 2.57
CA ASP A 63 -5.65 -12.13 3.46
C ASP A 63 -5.95 -12.92 4.74
N VAL A 64 -6.61 -12.28 5.70
CA VAL A 64 -7.02 -12.86 6.97
C VAL A 64 -8.52 -12.79 7.19
N ASP A 65 -9.25 -12.02 6.39
CA ASP A 65 -10.71 -11.90 6.45
C ASP A 65 -11.40 -13.19 5.97
N ALA A 66 -12.31 -13.72 6.78
CA ALA A 66 -13.12 -14.89 6.46
C ALA A 66 -13.97 -14.73 5.19
N LYS A 67 -14.32 -13.49 4.81
CA LYS A 67 -15.05 -13.20 3.58
C LYS A 67 -14.15 -13.16 2.33
N LYS A 68 -12.82 -13.22 2.48
CA LYS A 68 -11.85 -13.14 1.37
C LYS A 68 -11.08 -14.43 1.19
N VAL A 69 -10.61 -15.02 2.29
CA VAL A 69 -9.82 -16.26 2.27
C VAL A 69 -10.62 -17.38 1.58
N GLY A 70 -10.03 -17.98 0.56
CA GLY A 70 -10.61 -19.05 -0.26
C GLY A 70 -11.34 -18.58 -1.52
N LEU A 71 -11.62 -17.27 -1.67
CA LEU A 71 -12.20 -16.73 -2.90
C LEU A 71 -11.15 -16.56 -4.00
N ASP A 72 -11.60 -16.49 -5.26
CA ASP A 72 -10.76 -16.03 -6.36
C ASP A 72 -10.41 -14.55 -6.16
N LEU A 73 -9.20 -14.13 -6.53
CA LEU A 73 -8.78 -12.73 -6.43
C LEU A 73 -9.77 -11.78 -7.12
N SER A 74 -10.38 -12.15 -8.25
CA SER A 74 -11.38 -11.32 -8.94
C SER A 74 -12.64 -11.07 -8.12
N GLU A 75 -12.97 -11.98 -7.20
CA GLU A 75 -14.13 -11.88 -6.31
C GLU A 75 -13.73 -11.21 -4.99
N ALA A 76 -12.58 -11.58 -4.44
CA ALA A 76 -12.08 -11.07 -3.17
C ALA A 76 -11.84 -9.55 -3.18
N ILE A 77 -11.47 -8.97 -4.32
CA ILE A 77 -11.32 -7.51 -4.46
C ILE A 77 -12.64 -6.77 -4.21
N TRP A 78 -13.80 -7.42 -4.38
CA TRP A 78 -15.13 -6.86 -4.12
C TRP A 78 -15.77 -7.33 -2.81
N ALA A 79 -15.08 -8.20 -2.06
CA ALA A 79 -15.62 -8.81 -0.86
C ALA A 79 -15.34 -7.97 0.40
N SER A 80 -16.17 -8.21 1.43
CA SER A 80 -16.09 -7.54 2.73
C SER A 80 -16.23 -6.01 2.60
N GLU A 81 -15.42 -5.25 3.32
CA GLU A 81 -15.45 -3.79 3.38
C GLU A 81 -14.65 -3.09 2.25
N ASN A 82 -14.38 -3.80 1.14
CA ASN A 82 -13.82 -3.16 -0.05
C ASN A 82 -14.93 -2.40 -0.78
N ASN A 83 -14.69 -1.12 -1.03
CA ASN A 83 -15.70 -0.18 -1.52
C ASN A 83 -15.15 0.87 -2.50
N THR A 84 -13.93 0.68 -3.03
CA THR A 84 -13.38 1.59 -4.04
C THR A 84 -14.20 1.58 -5.35
N ILE A 85 -14.11 2.65 -6.12
CA ILE A 85 -14.81 2.81 -7.40
C ILE A 85 -14.51 1.66 -8.37
N LYS A 86 -15.54 1.21 -9.07
CA LYS A 86 -15.42 0.25 -10.18
C LYS A 86 -15.17 0.96 -11.50
N PHE A 87 -14.05 0.64 -12.15
CA PHE A 87 -13.67 1.20 -13.44
C PHE A 87 -13.17 0.14 -14.44
N ALA A 88 -13.04 -1.12 -14.02
CA ALA A 88 -12.76 -2.25 -14.91
C ALA A 88 -13.54 -3.51 -14.50
N GLU A 89 -13.84 -4.37 -15.47
CA GLU A 89 -14.37 -5.72 -15.25
C GLU A 89 -13.20 -6.71 -15.19
N VAL A 90 -12.93 -7.27 -14.02
CA VAL A 90 -11.84 -8.23 -13.80
C VAL A 90 -12.37 -9.65 -14.01
N ALA A 91 -11.87 -10.32 -15.04
CA ALA A 91 -12.18 -11.73 -15.28
C ALA A 91 -11.62 -12.62 -14.17
N LYS A 92 -12.18 -13.83 -14.03
CA LYS A 92 -11.71 -14.83 -13.06
C LYS A 92 -10.22 -15.08 -13.23
N THR A 93 -9.46 -14.92 -12.14
CA THR A 93 -7.99 -14.97 -12.20
C THR A 93 -7.43 -16.38 -12.04
N GLY A 94 -8.17 -17.27 -11.38
CA GLY A 94 -7.67 -18.58 -10.95
C GLY A 94 -6.76 -18.52 -9.72
N VAL A 95 -6.54 -17.34 -9.14
CA VAL A 95 -5.68 -17.13 -7.97
C VAL A 95 -6.53 -17.13 -6.70
N PRO A 96 -6.50 -18.20 -5.88
CA PRO A 96 -7.22 -18.19 -4.61
C PRO A 96 -6.52 -17.28 -3.61
N VAL A 97 -7.30 -16.55 -2.81
CA VAL A 97 -6.77 -15.81 -1.66
C VAL A 97 -6.46 -16.79 -0.55
N LEU A 98 -5.18 -16.90 -0.22
CA LEU A 98 -4.68 -17.80 0.80
C LEU A 98 -4.76 -17.17 2.18
N ARG A 99 -4.84 -18.01 3.20
CA ARG A 99 -4.79 -17.57 4.59
C ARG A 99 -3.38 -17.12 4.94
N GLY A 100 -3.17 -15.81 5.06
CA GLY A 100 -1.90 -15.23 5.52
C GLY A 100 -1.72 -15.37 7.04
N VAL A 101 -0.58 -14.93 7.57
CA VAL A 101 -0.35 -14.78 9.01
C VAL A 101 -0.86 -13.41 9.47
N THR A 102 -1.62 -13.38 10.58
CA THR A 102 -2.34 -12.18 11.05
C THR A 102 -1.45 -11.21 11.83
N LEU A 103 -0.77 -11.68 12.89
CA LEU A 103 0.00 -10.85 13.82
C LEU A 103 -0.77 -9.59 14.25
N ASP A 104 -0.14 -8.42 14.19
CA ASP A 104 -0.73 -7.11 14.44
C ASP A 104 -1.46 -6.52 13.22
N GLY A 105 -1.84 -7.35 12.23
CA GLY A 105 -2.64 -6.97 11.07
C GLY A 105 -4.00 -6.34 11.41
N LEU A 106 -4.66 -6.87 12.45
CA LEU A 106 -6.03 -6.50 12.82
C LEU A 106 -6.05 -5.65 14.09
N GLY A 107 -6.20 -4.33 13.90
CA GLY A 107 -6.49 -3.37 14.98
C GLY A 107 -7.89 -3.54 15.58
N LYS A 108 -8.22 -2.72 16.57
CA LYS A 108 -9.51 -2.79 17.29
C LYS A 108 -10.69 -2.70 16.32
N TYR A 109 -10.73 -1.66 15.49
CA TYR A 109 -11.86 -1.43 14.60
C TYR A 109 -11.99 -2.48 13.50
N TYR A 110 -10.87 -3.08 13.06
CA TYR A 110 -10.92 -4.21 12.14
C TYR A 110 -11.56 -5.44 12.80
N LYS A 111 -11.14 -5.79 14.02
CA LYS A 111 -11.72 -6.91 14.79
C LYS A 111 -13.20 -6.74 15.11
N GLU A 112 -13.67 -5.50 15.23
CA GLU A 112 -15.09 -5.19 15.42
C GLU A 112 -15.91 -5.26 14.12
N THR A 113 -15.27 -5.16 12.95
CA THR A 113 -15.96 -5.05 11.65
C THR A 113 -15.95 -6.34 10.85
N ILE A 114 -14.83 -7.06 10.87
CA ILE A 114 -14.65 -8.29 10.09
C ILE A 114 -14.45 -9.49 11.00
N GLN A 115 -14.70 -10.68 10.46
CA GLN A 115 -14.38 -11.94 11.12
C GLN A 115 -13.07 -12.47 10.55
N GLU A 116 -12.10 -12.78 11.42
CA GLU A 116 -10.88 -13.45 11.01
C GLU A 116 -11.19 -14.89 10.56
N SER A 117 -10.59 -15.32 9.45
CA SER A 117 -10.72 -16.66 8.91
C SER A 117 -10.15 -17.70 9.88
N THR A 118 -10.93 -18.77 10.10
CA THR A 118 -10.57 -19.92 10.95
C THR A 118 -9.64 -20.91 10.26
N ALA A 119 -9.37 -20.73 8.96
CA ALA A 119 -8.38 -21.53 8.25
C ALA A 119 -6.99 -21.36 8.90
N ALA A 120 -6.17 -22.41 8.84
CA ALA A 120 -4.78 -22.33 9.26
C ALA A 120 -3.98 -21.45 8.26
N PRO A 121 -3.09 -20.56 8.74
CA PRO A 121 -2.16 -19.86 7.87
C PRO A 121 -1.30 -20.81 7.04
N VAL A 122 -1.11 -20.48 5.77
CA VAL A 122 -0.22 -21.22 4.88
C VAL A 122 1.25 -20.91 5.20
N ASP A 123 2.15 -21.77 4.75
CA ASP A 123 3.58 -21.41 4.69
C ASP A 123 3.78 -20.38 3.57
N VAL A 124 3.92 -19.12 3.96
CA VAL A 124 4.08 -18.01 3.02
C VAL A 124 5.34 -18.18 2.18
N VAL A 125 6.47 -18.55 2.79
CA VAL A 125 7.75 -18.71 2.05
C VAL A 125 7.66 -19.84 1.03
N ALA A 126 7.11 -20.99 1.43
CA ALA A 126 6.92 -22.11 0.52
C ALA A 126 6.00 -21.75 -0.65
N THR A 127 4.92 -21.00 -0.37
CA THR A 127 3.98 -20.51 -1.39
C THR A 127 4.68 -19.57 -2.37
N LEU A 128 5.39 -18.55 -1.88
CA LEU A 128 6.09 -17.58 -2.73
C LEU A 128 7.12 -18.26 -3.65
N LYS A 129 7.82 -19.29 -3.14
CA LYS A 129 8.75 -20.10 -3.94
C LYS A 129 8.03 -20.97 -4.97
N ALA A 130 6.95 -21.64 -4.58
CA ALA A 130 6.18 -22.51 -5.47
C ALA A 130 5.55 -21.73 -6.63
N GLU A 131 5.09 -20.51 -6.33
CA GLU A 131 4.53 -19.59 -7.31
C GLU A 131 5.58 -18.72 -7.99
N GLU A 132 6.88 -18.99 -7.82
CA GLU A 132 7.99 -18.26 -8.47
C GLU A 132 7.79 -16.73 -8.43
N VAL A 133 7.42 -16.19 -7.27
CA VAL A 133 7.04 -14.77 -7.15
C VAL A 133 8.27 -13.87 -7.39
N ASP A 134 8.12 -12.87 -8.24
CA ASP A 134 9.14 -11.84 -8.48
C ASP A 134 9.02 -10.69 -7.49
N VAL A 135 7.78 -10.25 -7.21
CA VAL A 135 7.49 -9.08 -6.37
C VAL A 135 6.35 -9.36 -5.40
N LEU A 136 6.60 -9.16 -4.10
CA LEU A 136 5.59 -9.17 -3.05
C LEU A 136 5.19 -7.73 -2.71
N ILE A 137 3.91 -7.39 -2.89
CA ILE A 137 3.35 -6.07 -2.55
C ILE A 137 2.60 -6.17 -1.22
N CYS A 138 2.93 -5.28 -0.28
CA CYS A 138 2.33 -5.26 1.05
C CYS A 138 1.36 -4.09 1.21
N TYR A 139 0.06 -4.39 1.31
CA TYR A 139 -1.05 -3.46 1.56
C TYR A 139 -1.73 -3.70 2.92
N LEU A 140 -0.95 -4.09 3.92
CA LEU A 140 -1.45 -4.27 5.28
C LEU A 140 -1.97 -2.96 5.89
N PRO A 141 -2.89 -3.02 6.87
CA PRO A 141 -3.37 -1.85 7.58
C PRO A 141 -2.26 -1.04 8.25
N VAL A 142 -2.46 0.28 8.39
CA VAL A 142 -1.54 1.15 9.13
C VAL A 142 -1.38 0.66 10.58
N GLY A 143 -0.13 0.61 11.04
CA GLY A 143 0.24 0.15 12.39
C GLY A 143 0.49 -1.36 12.50
N SER A 144 0.59 -2.07 11.38
CA SER A 144 0.92 -3.51 11.33
C SER A 144 2.42 -3.72 11.16
N GLU A 145 3.19 -3.37 12.20
CA GLU A 145 4.64 -3.39 12.19
C GLU A 145 5.22 -4.80 12.20
N GLU A 146 4.73 -5.66 13.10
CA GLU A 146 5.18 -7.06 13.20
C GLU A 146 4.82 -7.83 11.92
N ALA A 147 3.59 -7.66 11.43
CA ALA A 147 3.14 -8.31 10.21
C ALA A 147 3.94 -7.85 8.99
N ALA A 148 4.14 -6.54 8.79
CA ALA A 148 4.88 -6.05 7.64
C ALA A 148 6.34 -6.54 7.64
N LYS A 149 6.99 -6.55 8.80
CA LYS A 149 8.35 -7.09 8.97
C LYS A 149 8.38 -8.60 8.77
N TYR A 150 7.36 -9.34 9.20
CA TYR A 150 7.21 -10.77 8.93
C TYR A 150 7.16 -11.04 7.42
N TYR A 151 6.28 -10.35 6.67
CA TYR A 151 6.19 -10.55 5.22
C TYR A 151 7.42 -10.06 4.47
N ALA A 152 8.11 -9.00 4.94
CA ALA A 152 9.39 -8.58 4.39
C ALA A 152 10.47 -9.67 4.57
N GLN A 153 10.51 -10.33 5.73
CA GLN A 153 11.40 -11.48 5.94
C GLN A 153 11.01 -12.65 5.05
N CYS A 154 9.72 -12.94 4.88
CA CYS A 154 9.27 -13.99 3.95
C CYS A 154 9.69 -13.71 2.50
N ALA A 155 9.66 -12.44 2.06
CA ALA A 155 10.14 -12.05 0.73
C ALA A 155 11.64 -12.32 0.57
N ILE A 156 12.44 -11.96 1.58
CA ILE A 156 13.88 -12.25 1.61
C ILE A 156 14.13 -13.76 1.51
N ASP A 157 13.45 -14.54 2.35
CA ASP A 157 13.64 -15.99 2.43
C ASP A 157 13.15 -16.74 1.18
N ALA A 158 12.18 -16.14 0.47
CA ALA A 158 11.65 -16.61 -0.82
C ALA A 158 12.50 -16.18 -2.02
N GLY A 159 13.34 -15.15 -1.88
CA GLY A 159 14.15 -14.62 -2.97
C GLY A 159 13.41 -13.65 -3.90
N CYS A 160 12.37 -12.96 -3.41
CA CYS A 160 11.59 -12.01 -4.20
C CYS A 160 11.74 -10.57 -3.72
N ALA A 161 11.49 -9.61 -4.61
CA ALA A 161 11.50 -8.18 -4.28
C ALA A 161 10.31 -7.82 -3.39
N PHE A 162 10.46 -6.74 -2.60
CA PHE A 162 9.40 -6.29 -1.70
C PHE A 162 8.97 -4.84 -1.98
N VAL A 163 7.67 -4.62 -2.09
CA VAL A 163 7.08 -3.27 -2.20
C VAL A 163 6.25 -2.99 -0.95
N ASN A 164 6.76 -2.09 -0.11
CA ASN A 164 6.11 -1.68 1.13
C ASN A 164 5.23 -0.45 0.90
N ALA A 165 3.92 -0.64 0.83
CA ALA A 165 2.98 0.46 0.58
C ALA A 165 2.52 1.19 1.85
N LEU A 166 2.87 0.69 3.04
CA LEU A 166 2.41 1.21 4.33
C LEU A 166 3.52 1.98 5.07
N PRO A 167 3.19 2.87 6.02
CA PRO A 167 4.15 3.69 6.75
C PRO A 167 4.87 2.94 7.89
N VAL A 168 5.25 1.68 7.66
CA VAL A 168 6.15 0.92 8.54
C VAL A 168 7.55 1.07 7.98
N PHE A 169 8.53 1.43 8.81
CA PHE A 169 9.89 1.62 8.34
C PHE A 169 10.56 0.27 8.06
N ILE A 170 10.85 0.01 6.78
CA ILE A 170 11.53 -1.20 6.30
C ILE A 170 12.61 -0.78 5.30
N ALA A 171 12.23 -0.12 4.20
CA ALA A 171 13.19 0.38 3.23
C ALA A 171 14.03 1.54 3.81
N SER A 172 13.43 2.35 4.68
CA SER A 172 14.08 3.46 5.37
C SER A 172 14.77 3.09 6.68
N ASP A 173 14.59 1.86 7.18
CA ASP A 173 15.33 1.32 8.32
C ASP A 173 16.67 0.72 7.84
N PRO A 174 17.83 1.25 8.26
CA PRO A 174 19.14 0.75 7.84
C PRO A 174 19.35 -0.75 8.08
N VAL A 175 18.75 -1.32 9.13
CA VAL A 175 18.87 -2.76 9.43
C VAL A 175 18.17 -3.60 8.37
N TRP A 176 16.97 -3.19 7.97
CA TRP A 176 16.20 -3.90 6.94
C TRP A 176 16.76 -3.65 5.55
N ALA A 177 17.14 -2.42 5.23
CA ALA A 177 17.83 -2.10 3.98
C ALA A 177 19.07 -3.00 3.79
N ARG A 178 19.86 -3.17 4.86
CA ARG A 178 21.05 -4.05 4.83
C ARG A 178 20.69 -5.52 4.60
N LYS A 179 19.63 -6.03 5.21
CA LYS A 179 19.16 -7.41 4.97
C LYS A 179 18.79 -7.66 3.50
N PHE A 180 18.09 -6.73 2.87
CA PHE A 180 17.74 -6.83 1.44
C PHE A 180 19.00 -6.74 0.55
N GLU A 181 19.93 -5.83 0.86
CA GLU A 181 21.21 -5.71 0.16
C GLU A 181 22.06 -6.99 0.27
N ASP A 182 22.21 -7.54 1.46
CA ASP A 182 22.98 -8.78 1.70
C ASP A 182 22.35 -9.99 1.01
N ALA A 183 21.02 -10.01 0.84
CA ALA A 183 20.30 -11.02 0.07
C ALA A 183 20.34 -10.77 -1.46
N GLY A 184 20.83 -9.61 -1.90
CA GLY A 184 20.84 -9.22 -3.32
C GLY A 184 19.44 -8.96 -3.90
N LEU A 185 18.50 -8.53 -3.06
CA LEU A 185 17.08 -8.35 -3.40
C LEU A 185 16.66 -6.88 -3.39
N PRO A 186 15.80 -6.42 -4.32
CA PRO A 186 15.25 -5.08 -4.30
C PRO A 186 14.19 -4.90 -3.20
N ILE A 187 14.15 -3.69 -2.63
CA ILE A 187 13.03 -3.20 -1.82
C ILE A 187 12.64 -1.79 -2.26
N VAL A 188 11.34 -1.53 -2.38
CA VAL A 188 10.76 -0.19 -2.63
C VAL A 188 9.80 0.16 -1.50
N GLY A 189 10.06 1.28 -0.83
CA GLY A 189 9.28 1.73 0.32
C GLY A 189 9.87 3.01 0.90
N ASP A 190 9.31 3.59 1.96
CA ASP A 190 8.08 3.18 2.66
C ASP A 190 6.95 4.19 2.38
N ASP A 191 5.69 3.81 2.66
CA ASP A 191 4.48 4.64 2.49
C ASP A 191 4.25 5.12 1.04
N ILE A 192 3.43 4.37 0.27
CA ILE A 192 3.17 4.71 -1.13
C ILE A 192 2.52 6.10 -1.25
N LYS A 193 2.97 6.88 -2.23
CA LYS A 193 2.43 8.22 -2.46
C LYS A 193 1.13 8.17 -3.26
N SER A 194 0.14 8.93 -2.82
CA SER A 194 -0.97 9.35 -3.69
C SER A 194 -0.47 10.39 -4.70
N GLN A 195 -1.08 10.42 -5.89
CA GLN A 195 -0.71 11.39 -6.94
C GLN A 195 -0.93 12.84 -6.48
N VAL A 196 -2.17 13.15 -6.05
CA VAL A 196 -2.55 14.46 -5.51
C VAL A 196 -3.37 14.24 -4.25
N GLY A 197 -2.72 14.30 -3.10
CA GLY A 197 -3.34 14.18 -1.78
C GLY A 197 -3.27 15.48 -0.98
N ALA A 198 -3.98 15.53 0.15
CA ALA A 198 -3.99 16.70 1.04
C ALA A 198 -2.59 17.18 1.43
N THR A 199 -1.67 16.25 1.72
CA THR A 199 -0.30 16.56 2.16
C THR A 199 0.50 17.32 1.09
N ILE A 200 0.48 16.91 -0.18
CA ILE A 200 1.25 17.58 -1.24
C ILE A 200 0.64 18.94 -1.59
N THR A 201 -0.70 19.03 -1.63
CA THR A 201 -1.40 20.31 -1.84
C THR A 201 -1.07 21.30 -0.73
N HIS A 202 -1.14 20.87 0.53
CA HIS A 202 -0.80 21.71 1.68
C HIS A 202 0.67 22.14 1.64
N ARG A 203 1.59 21.22 1.32
CA ARG A 203 3.01 21.51 1.18
C ARG A 203 3.28 22.60 0.13
N ILE A 204 2.68 22.49 -1.05
CA ILE A 204 2.84 23.48 -2.13
C ILE A 204 2.30 24.85 -1.70
N MET A 205 1.15 24.89 -1.02
CA MET A 205 0.59 26.14 -0.51
C MET A 205 1.46 26.78 0.58
N ALA A 206 2.00 25.99 1.52
CA ALA A 206 2.90 26.48 2.56
C ALA A 206 4.20 27.05 1.95
N LYS A 207 4.77 26.34 0.98
CA LYS A 207 5.94 26.82 0.22
C LYS A 207 5.64 28.11 -0.53
N LEU A 208 4.48 28.22 -1.17
CA LEU A 208 4.08 29.44 -1.87
C LEU A 208 4.00 30.64 -0.92
N PHE A 209 3.48 30.46 0.30
CA PHE A 209 3.45 31.52 1.32
C PHE A 209 4.87 31.98 1.65
N GLN A 210 5.77 31.04 1.94
CA GLN A 210 7.18 31.30 2.21
C GLN A 210 7.84 32.07 1.05
N ASP A 211 7.72 31.58 -0.18
CA ASP A 211 8.33 32.14 -1.38
C ASP A 211 7.81 33.56 -1.70
N ARG A 212 6.62 33.93 -1.21
CA ARG A 212 6.01 35.25 -1.40
C ARG A 212 6.20 36.19 -0.20
N GLY A 213 6.95 35.78 0.82
CA GLY A 213 7.15 36.56 2.03
C GLY A 213 5.89 36.69 2.90
N VAL A 214 4.93 35.77 2.74
CA VAL A 214 3.72 35.71 3.56
C VAL A 214 3.99 34.80 4.75
N HIS A 215 3.89 35.36 5.95
CA HIS A 215 4.11 34.61 7.18
C HIS A 215 2.90 33.70 7.47
N LEU A 216 3.16 32.39 7.63
CA LEU A 216 2.13 31.42 8.00
C LEU A 216 2.10 31.25 9.54
N ASP A 217 1.09 31.85 10.18
CA ASP A 217 0.94 31.80 11.64
C ASP A 217 0.46 30.43 12.15
N ARG A 218 -0.58 29.88 11.52
CA ARG A 218 -1.30 28.68 11.96
C ARG A 218 -1.87 27.93 10.76
N THR A 219 -1.91 26.60 10.84
CA THR A 219 -2.50 25.77 9.80
C THR A 219 -3.17 24.51 10.36
N TYR A 220 -4.17 24.02 9.65
CA TYR A 220 -4.79 22.73 9.92
C TYR A 220 -5.15 21.99 8.63
N GLN A 221 -5.20 20.66 8.72
CA GLN A 221 -5.62 19.76 7.66
C GLN A 221 -6.52 18.68 8.27
N LEU A 222 -7.78 18.68 7.83
CA LEU A 222 -8.79 17.71 8.25
C LEU A 222 -9.07 16.74 7.10
N ASN A 223 -9.09 15.45 7.40
CA ASN A 223 -9.27 14.39 6.41
C ASN A 223 -10.42 13.48 6.87
N VAL A 224 -11.42 13.29 6.03
CA VAL A 224 -12.52 12.33 6.26
C VAL A 224 -12.55 11.29 5.14
N GLY A 225 -13.05 10.09 5.42
CA GLY A 225 -13.21 9.03 4.43
C GLY A 225 -14.09 7.88 4.91
N GLY A 226 -14.60 7.08 3.96
CA GLY A 226 -15.58 6.01 4.21
C GLY A 226 -15.03 4.58 4.18
N ASN A 227 -13.71 4.39 4.08
CA ASN A 227 -13.10 3.05 3.97
C ASN A 227 -12.45 2.56 5.28
N MET A 228 -12.06 1.29 5.29
CA MET A 228 -11.43 0.68 6.46
C MET A 228 -10.03 1.21 6.79
N ASP A 229 -9.29 1.81 5.85
CA ASP A 229 -8.04 2.50 6.19
C ASP A 229 -8.34 3.73 7.06
N PHE A 230 -9.33 4.55 6.68
CA PHE A 230 -9.80 5.68 7.50
C PHE A 230 -10.34 5.24 8.86
N LYS A 231 -11.15 4.16 8.90
CA LYS A 231 -11.69 3.63 10.16
C LYS A 231 -10.57 3.12 11.08
N ASN A 232 -9.60 2.38 10.54
CA ASN A 232 -8.41 1.93 11.28
C ASN A 232 -7.58 3.10 11.79
N MET A 233 -7.48 4.16 10.98
CA MET A 233 -6.79 5.39 11.35
C MET A 233 -7.51 6.21 12.45
N LEU A 234 -8.73 5.86 12.89
CA LEU A 234 -9.31 6.47 14.10
C LEU A 234 -8.63 5.95 15.38
N GLU A 235 -7.95 4.81 15.31
CA GLU A 235 -7.17 4.25 16.41
C GLU A 235 -5.84 5.00 16.56
N ARG A 236 -5.84 6.02 17.43
CA ARG A 236 -4.72 6.97 17.57
C ARG A 236 -3.38 6.32 17.87
N ASP A 237 -3.37 5.21 18.61
CA ASP A 237 -2.15 4.49 18.99
C ASP A 237 -1.42 3.91 17.76
N ARG A 238 -2.15 3.67 16.65
CA ARG A 238 -1.57 3.17 15.38
C ARG A 238 -1.04 4.28 14.47
N LEU A 239 -1.18 5.55 14.85
CA LEU A 239 -0.95 6.70 13.97
C LEU A 239 0.33 7.51 14.24
N GLU A 240 1.03 7.27 15.35
CA GLU A 240 2.08 8.18 15.83
C GLU A 240 3.10 8.51 14.73
N SER A 241 3.65 7.49 14.07
CA SER A 241 4.61 7.64 12.97
C SER A 241 4.03 8.42 11.77
N LYS A 242 2.78 8.16 11.40
CA LYS A 242 2.11 8.81 10.26
C LYS A 242 1.83 10.30 10.55
N LYS A 243 1.48 10.64 11.79
CA LYS A 243 1.27 12.03 12.23
C LYS A 243 2.56 12.84 12.21
N ILE A 244 3.66 12.25 12.68
CA ILE A 244 4.99 12.89 12.65
C ILE A 244 5.42 13.15 11.19
N SER A 245 5.35 12.12 10.33
CA SER A 245 5.74 12.23 8.91
C SER A 245 4.95 13.31 8.17
N LYS A 246 3.61 13.37 8.36
CA LYS A 246 2.75 14.37 7.71
C LYS A 246 3.00 15.79 8.23
N THR A 247 3.23 15.95 9.52
CA THR A 247 3.51 17.27 10.13
C THR A 247 4.83 17.82 9.59
N ASN A 248 5.90 17.00 9.63
CA ASN A 248 7.22 17.38 9.15
C ASN A 248 7.24 17.71 7.64
N SER A 249 6.43 17.00 6.86
CA SER A 249 6.26 17.25 5.43
C SER A 249 5.79 18.68 5.11
N VAL A 250 5.01 19.32 5.98
CA VAL A 250 4.51 20.70 5.79
C VAL A 250 5.45 21.70 6.44
N THR A 251 5.84 21.48 7.70
CA THR A 251 6.68 22.43 8.44
C THR A 251 8.09 22.57 7.87
N SER A 252 8.62 21.54 7.21
CA SER A 252 9.92 21.60 6.51
C SER A 252 9.97 22.56 5.33
N GLN A 253 8.85 23.12 4.88
CA GLN A 253 8.82 24.11 3.81
C GLN A 253 8.97 25.55 4.31
N LEU A 254 8.99 25.76 5.62
CA LEU A 254 9.03 27.08 6.25
C LEU A 254 10.40 27.28 6.90
N ASP A 255 10.90 28.52 6.86
CA ASP A 255 12.20 28.86 7.44
C ASP A 255 12.10 29.21 8.95
N HIS A 256 10.93 29.01 9.57
CA HIS A 256 10.67 29.25 10.98
C HIS A 256 9.94 28.09 11.65
N ASP A 257 10.15 27.93 12.96
CA ASP A 257 9.37 26.99 13.76
C ASP A 257 7.96 27.55 14.01
N MET A 258 6.95 26.82 13.56
CA MET A 258 5.55 27.14 13.83
C MET A 258 5.16 26.85 15.28
N GLY A 259 5.87 25.98 15.98
CA GLY A 259 5.48 25.45 17.28
C GLY A 259 4.35 24.42 17.18
N THR A 260 4.40 23.40 18.04
CA THR A 260 3.52 22.21 17.96
C THR A 260 2.03 22.50 18.14
N LYS A 261 1.66 23.65 18.73
CA LYS A 261 0.27 24.07 18.94
C LYS A 261 -0.38 24.74 17.73
N ASN A 262 0.41 25.13 16.73
CA ASN A 262 -0.06 25.90 15.57
C ASN A 262 -0.24 25.04 14.31
N VAL A 263 -0.01 23.73 14.40
CA VAL A 263 -0.15 22.78 13.30
C VAL A 263 -1.03 21.61 13.72
N HIS A 264 -2.12 21.38 13.00
CA HIS A 264 -3.00 20.22 13.21
C HIS A 264 -3.19 19.44 11.93
N ILE A 265 -2.64 18.22 11.83
CA ILE A 265 -2.74 17.39 10.63
C ILE A 265 -3.11 15.96 11.03
N GLY A 266 -4.16 15.41 10.43
CA GLY A 266 -4.51 14.01 10.64
C GLY A 266 -5.87 13.60 10.06
N PRO A 267 -6.17 12.29 10.09
CA PRO A 267 -7.53 11.81 9.92
C PRO A 267 -8.42 12.43 11.00
N SER A 268 -9.59 12.89 10.58
CA SER A 268 -10.54 13.63 11.41
C SER A 268 -11.75 12.78 11.77
N ASP A 269 -12.30 12.07 10.78
CA ASP A 269 -13.51 11.28 10.99
C ASP A 269 -13.69 10.16 9.95
N TYR A 270 -14.58 9.22 10.26
CA TYR A 270 -15.06 8.17 9.37
C TYR A 270 -16.50 8.44 8.97
N ILE A 271 -16.75 8.61 7.67
CA ILE A 271 -18.07 8.92 7.11
C ILE A 271 -18.45 7.82 6.11
N PRO A 272 -19.31 6.86 6.50
CA PRO A 272 -19.52 5.62 5.74
C PRO A 272 -20.06 5.75 4.31
N TRP A 273 -20.59 6.90 3.91
CA TRP A 273 -21.14 7.11 2.56
C TRP A 273 -20.19 7.87 1.62
N LEU A 274 -18.93 8.07 2.03
CA LEU A 274 -17.88 8.69 1.22
C LEU A 274 -17.00 7.68 0.48
N ASP A 275 -17.46 6.43 0.38
CA ASP A 275 -16.81 5.33 -0.35
C ASP A 275 -16.20 5.75 -1.70
#